data_AF-A0A4R0YNY2-F1
#
_entry.id   AF-A0A4R0YNY2-F1
#
_cell.length_a   1.000
_cell.length_b   1.000
_cell.length_c   1.000
_cell.angle_alpha   90.00
_cell.angle_beta   90.00
_cell.angle_gamma   90.00
#
_symmetry.space_group_name_H-M   'P 1'
#
loop_
_entity.id
_entity.type
_entity.pdbx_description
1 polymer ?
#
loop_
_entity_poly.entity_id
_entity_poly.type
_entity_poly.pdbx_seq_one_letter_code
_entity_poly.pdbx_strand_id
1 'polypeptide(L)'
;MKTPDEFAQVLNNRTADPTWVARRRKPPVIIVTIILAIFMLVAGGSGAVRLTLATARVLENGGSVLLVAGAFGRQLAIVGLAAATLLACFRRPPWGRLVSTVFALAFSAVMGYVLVFPDPHPVFQIAAGAEQVGAYAAQVLMAAGILAYAWAMALGAKARAYFADN
;
A
#
# COMPACT_ATOMS: atom_id res chain seq x y z
N MET A 1 48.33 -26.00 -0.76
CA MET A 1 47.28 -26.51 0.14
C MET A 1 47.11 -25.48 1.23
N LYS A 2 45.88 -25.00 1.48
CA LYS A 2 45.62 -24.04 2.56
C LYS A 2 45.60 -24.77 3.90
N THR A 3 46.25 -24.21 4.92
CA THR A 3 46.33 -24.82 6.25
C THR A 3 44.99 -24.66 7.00
N PRO A 4 44.70 -25.48 8.02
CA PRO A 4 43.46 -25.39 8.79
C PRO A 4 43.21 -24.00 9.38
N ASP A 5 44.27 -23.27 9.73
CA ASP A 5 44.22 -21.92 10.28
C ASP A 5 43.77 -20.87 9.24
N GLU A 6 44.14 -21.06 7.97
CA GLU A 6 43.66 -20.20 6.88
C GLU A 6 42.16 -20.39 6.62
N PHE A 7 41.62 -21.61 6.82
CA PHE A 7 40.18 -21.85 6.76
C PHE A 7 39.45 -21.18 7.93
N ALA A 8 39.99 -21.27 9.14
CA ALA A 8 39.43 -20.60 10.31
C ALA A 8 39.40 -19.07 10.13
N GLN A 9 40.48 -18.47 9.59
CA GLN A 9 40.50 -17.04 9.27
C GLN A 9 39.52 -16.64 8.16
N VAL A 10 39.35 -17.45 7.11
CA VAL A 10 38.35 -17.15 6.06
C VAL A 10 36.93 -17.25 6.58
N LEU A 11 36.63 -18.19 7.47
CA LEU A 11 35.34 -18.27 8.16
C LEU A 11 35.13 -17.08 9.10
N ASN A 12 36.15 -16.71 9.89
CA ASN A 12 36.06 -15.57 10.81
C ASN A 12 35.91 -14.23 10.08
N ASN A 13 36.61 -14.07 8.95
CA ASN A 13 36.51 -12.88 8.10
C ASN A 13 35.17 -12.81 7.35
N ARG A 14 34.53 -13.94 7.04
CA ARG A 14 33.15 -13.95 6.49
C ARG A 14 32.10 -13.57 7.54
N THR A 15 32.31 -13.87 8.81
CA THR A 15 31.45 -13.39 9.91
C THR A 15 31.70 -11.93 10.28
N ALA A 16 32.88 -11.39 9.95
CA ALA A 16 33.28 -10.02 10.25
C ALA A 16 32.97 -9.01 9.13
N ASP A 17 32.31 -9.43 8.04
CA ASP A 17 31.88 -8.53 6.97
C ASP A 17 30.41 -8.10 7.19
N PRO A 18 30.16 -6.95 7.85
CA PRO A 18 28.80 -6.46 8.13
C PRO A 18 28.02 -6.15 6.84
N THR A 19 28.68 -6.12 5.69
CA THR A 19 28.08 -5.76 4.40
C THR A 19 27.21 -6.88 3.81
N TRP A 20 27.36 -8.14 4.22
CA TRP A 20 26.52 -9.23 3.72
C TRP A 20 25.13 -9.28 4.37
N VAL A 21 24.98 -8.70 5.57
CA VAL A 21 23.69 -8.51 6.24
C VAL A 21 22.94 -7.29 5.66
N ALA A 22 23.61 -6.42 4.90
CA ALA A 22 23.05 -5.16 4.39
C ALA A 22 22.11 -5.32 3.17
N ARG A 23 21.93 -6.52 2.62
CA ARG A 23 20.80 -6.82 1.73
C ARG A 23 19.68 -7.54 2.48
N ARG A 24 19.21 -6.98 3.60
CA ARG A 24 17.91 -7.39 4.18
C ARG A 24 16.83 -7.12 3.13
N ARG A 25 16.48 -8.15 2.35
CA ARG A 25 15.41 -8.09 1.35
C ARG A 25 14.15 -7.56 2.03
N LYS A 26 13.47 -6.60 1.38
CA LYS A 26 12.21 -6.07 1.88
C LYS A 26 11.22 -7.23 2.05
N PRO A 27 10.54 -7.36 3.21
CA PRO A 27 9.57 -8.43 3.36
C PRO A 27 8.42 -8.25 2.35
N PRO A 28 7.79 -9.34 1.89
CA PRO A 28 6.75 -9.28 0.86
C PRO A 28 5.63 -8.27 1.16
N VAL A 29 5.19 -8.19 2.43
CA VAL A 29 4.17 -7.23 2.86
C VAL A 29 4.55 -5.77 2.59
N ILE A 30 5.84 -5.42 2.74
CA ILE A 30 6.33 -4.06 2.47
C ILE A 30 6.39 -3.79 0.96
N ILE A 31 6.74 -4.80 0.17
CA ILE A 31 6.73 -4.69 -1.30
C ILE A 31 5.29 -4.45 -1.79
N VAL A 32 4.33 -5.22 -1.28
CA VAL A 32 2.90 -5.02 -1.56
C VAL A 32 2.45 -3.63 -1.14
N THR A 33 2.81 -3.16 0.05
CA THR A 33 2.50 -1.80 0.51
C THR A 33 3.06 -0.73 -0.42
N ILE A 34 4.29 -0.90 -0.92
CA ILE A 34 4.90 0.04 -1.88
C ILE A 34 4.09 0.07 -3.19
N ILE A 35 3.74 -1.10 -3.74
CA ILE A 35 2.96 -1.19 -4.98
C ILE A 35 1.60 -0.52 -4.82
N LEU A 36 0.89 -0.82 -3.72
CA LEU A 36 -0.42 -0.23 -3.41
C LEU A 36 -0.32 1.28 -3.21
N ALA A 37 0.72 1.77 -2.54
CA ALA A 37 0.93 3.20 -2.33
C ALA A 37 1.26 3.93 -3.65
N ILE A 38 2.05 3.33 -4.55
CA ILE A 38 2.28 3.87 -5.90
C ILE A 38 0.96 3.93 -6.68
N PHE A 39 0.19 2.85 -6.67
CA PHE A 39 -1.10 2.81 -7.36
C PHE A 39 -2.05 3.89 -6.82
N MET A 40 -2.11 4.06 -5.50
CA MET A 40 -2.90 5.11 -4.85
C MET A 40 -2.39 6.52 -5.16
N LEU A 41 -1.09 6.73 -5.37
CA LEU A 41 -0.58 8.02 -5.85
C LEU A 41 -0.98 8.31 -7.30
N VAL A 42 -0.97 7.30 -8.18
CA VAL A 42 -1.37 7.48 -9.59
C VAL A 42 -2.88 7.71 -9.70
N ALA A 43 -3.68 6.89 -9.00
CA ALA A 43 -5.13 7.05 -8.93
C ALA A 43 -5.51 8.36 -8.22
N GLY A 44 -4.81 8.70 -7.13
CA GLY A 44 -4.98 9.93 -6.38
C GLY A 44 -4.61 11.18 -7.18
N GLY A 45 -3.50 11.14 -7.90
CA GLY A 45 -3.04 12.24 -8.76
C GLY A 45 -3.98 12.48 -9.93
N SER A 46 -4.40 11.43 -10.64
CA SER A 46 -5.38 11.55 -11.73
C SER A 46 -6.74 12.03 -11.24
N GLY A 47 -7.18 11.56 -10.07
CA GLY A 47 -8.38 12.06 -9.40
C GLY A 47 -8.31 13.54 -9.04
N ALA A 48 -7.16 14.02 -8.56
CA ALA A 48 -6.96 15.44 -8.25
C ALA A 48 -7.07 16.32 -9.50
N VAL A 49 -6.47 15.89 -10.63
CA VAL A 49 -6.57 16.61 -11.91
C VAL A 49 -8.03 16.71 -12.37
N ARG A 50 -8.78 15.60 -12.31
CA ARG A 50 -10.21 15.60 -12.64
C ARG A 50 -11.02 16.50 -11.71
N LEU A 51 -10.70 16.50 -10.41
CA LEU A 51 -11.37 17.34 -9.43
C LEU A 51 -11.15 18.83 -9.71
N THR A 52 -9.94 19.23 -10.08
CA THR A 52 -9.63 20.62 -10.48
C THR A 52 -10.43 21.05 -11.69
N LEU A 53 -10.54 20.20 -12.71
CA LEU A 53 -11.34 20.49 -13.91
C LEU A 53 -12.85 20.55 -13.61
N ALA A 54 -13.35 19.69 -12.72
CA ALA A 54 -14.75 19.67 -12.30
C ALA A 54 -15.10 20.87 -11.41
N THR A 55 -14.16 21.35 -10.61
CA THR A 55 -14.34 22.46 -9.68
C THR A 55 -14.70 23.76 -10.38
N ALA A 56 -14.06 24.06 -11.51
CA ALA A 56 -14.41 25.22 -12.34
C ALA A 56 -15.89 25.19 -12.76
N ARG A 57 -16.38 24.02 -13.20
CA ARG A 57 -17.77 23.83 -13.61
C ARG A 57 -18.75 23.87 -12.42
N VAL A 58 -18.36 23.37 -11.26
CA VAL A 58 -19.23 23.35 -10.07
C VAL A 58 -19.39 24.75 -9.47
N LEU A 59 -18.33 25.57 -9.44
CA LEU A 59 -18.43 26.95 -8.97
C LEU A 59 -19.25 27.83 -9.91
N GLU A 60 -19.11 27.66 -11.24
CA GLU A 60 -19.91 28.38 -12.23
C GLU A 60 -21.41 28.08 -12.10
N ASN A 61 -21.78 26.87 -11.67
CA ASN A 61 -23.17 26.43 -11.49
C ASN A 61 -23.72 26.70 -10.08
N GLY A 62 -23.05 27.51 -9.25
CA GLY A 62 -23.51 27.84 -7.89
C GLY A 62 -23.38 26.71 -6.87
N GLY A 63 -22.51 25.74 -7.13
CA GLY A 63 -22.25 24.62 -6.21
C GLY A 63 -21.61 25.05 -4.90
N SER A 64 -21.85 24.28 -3.84
CA SER A 64 -21.33 24.56 -2.50
C SER A 64 -19.80 24.45 -2.46
N VAL A 65 -19.13 25.57 -2.18
CA VAL A 65 -17.66 25.66 -2.00
C VAL A 65 -17.17 24.69 -0.92
N LEU A 66 -17.99 24.42 0.11
CA LEU A 66 -17.65 23.50 1.19
C LEU A 66 -17.51 22.05 0.71
N LEU A 67 -18.37 21.62 -0.23
CA LEU A 67 -18.30 20.27 -0.81
C LEU A 67 -17.04 20.10 -1.67
N VAL A 68 -16.70 21.12 -2.45
CA VAL A 68 -15.46 21.16 -3.25
C VAL A 68 -14.24 21.12 -2.34
N ALA A 69 -14.20 21.97 -1.32
CA ALA A 69 -13.10 22.03 -0.35
C ALA A 69 -12.94 20.69 0.39
N GLY A 70 -14.05 20.05 0.79
CA GLY A 70 -14.04 18.72 1.39
C GLY A 70 -13.50 17.63 0.46
N ALA A 71 -13.87 17.66 -0.82
CA ALA A 71 -13.38 16.73 -1.81
C ALA A 71 -11.86 16.90 -2.06
N PHE A 72 -11.37 18.14 -2.15
CA PHE A 72 -9.94 18.42 -2.24
C PHE A 72 -9.17 17.98 -0.99
N GLY A 73 -9.70 18.28 0.20
CA GLY A 73 -9.10 17.88 1.47
C GLY A 73 -8.96 16.37 1.57
N ARG A 74 -10.00 15.62 1.20
CA ARG A 74 -9.94 14.15 1.14
C ARG A 74 -8.87 13.67 0.16
N GLN A 75 -8.78 14.29 -1.02
CA GLN A 75 -7.81 13.90 -2.04
C GLN A 75 -6.37 14.15 -1.60
N LEU A 76 -6.12 15.31 -0.98
CA LEU A 76 -4.82 15.65 -0.39
C LEU A 76 -4.44 14.70 0.74
N ALA A 77 -5.39 14.31 1.59
CA ALA A 77 -5.16 13.32 2.63
C ALA A 77 -4.74 11.95 2.08
N ILE A 78 -5.40 11.48 1.01
CA ILE A 78 -5.07 10.21 0.34
C ILE A 78 -3.67 10.26 -0.27
N VAL A 79 -3.37 11.31 -1.05
CA VAL A 79 -2.07 11.49 -1.70
C VAL A 79 -0.96 11.66 -0.66
N GLY A 80 -1.21 12.46 0.38
CA GLY A 80 -0.28 12.68 1.48
C GLY A 80 0.01 11.40 2.26
N LEU A 81 -1.02 10.61 2.60
CA LEU A 81 -0.86 9.34 3.29
C LEU A 81 -0.10 8.32 2.43
N ALA A 82 -0.38 8.25 1.12
CA ALA A 82 0.34 7.36 0.21
C ALA A 82 1.82 7.78 0.06
N ALA A 83 2.10 9.08 -0.09
CA ALA A 83 3.46 9.61 -0.15
C ALA A 83 4.22 9.37 1.16
N ALA A 84 3.60 9.62 2.31
CA ALA A 84 4.18 9.36 3.63
C ALA A 84 4.46 7.87 3.83
N THR A 85 3.58 6.99 3.32
CA THR A 85 3.77 5.54 3.36
C THR A 85 4.94 5.09 2.50
N LEU A 86 5.13 5.65 1.31
CA LEU A 86 6.31 5.37 0.49
C LEU A 86 7.57 5.85 1.18
N LEU A 87 7.58 7.08 1.68
CA LEU A 87 8.69 7.62 2.44
C LEU A 87 9.04 6.71 3.63
N ALA A 88 8.02 6.26 4.37
CA ALA A 88 8.18 5.33 5.47
C ALA A 88 8.81 4.00 5.01
N CYS A 89 8.32 3.42 3.91
CA CYS A 89 8.83 2.15 3.40
C CYS A 89 10.28 2.25 2.89
N PHE A 90 10.73 3.41 2.40
CA PHE A 90 12.10 3.62 1.90
C PHE A 90 13.08 4.09 2.97
N ARG A 91 12.69 5.08 3.80
CA ARG A 91 13.56 5.67 4.84
C ARG A 91 13.46 5.02 6.21
N ARG A 92 12.47 4.13 6.39
CA ARG A 92 12.24 3.36 7.63
C ARG A 92 12.20 4.18 8.93
N PRO A 93 11.66 5.42 8.95
CA PRO A 93 11.63 6.22 10.18
C PRO A 93 10.89 5.49 11.33
N PRO A 94 11.12 5.86 12.60
CA PRO A 94 10.52 5.18 13.76
C PRO A 94 8.99 5.22 13.74
N TRP A 95 8.40 6.26 13.15
CA TRP A 95 6.95 6.39 12.95
C TRP A 95 6.43 5.67 11.69
N GLY A 96 7.31 5.12 10.86
CA GLY A 96 6.98 4.53 9.57
C GLY A 96 6.02 3.35 9.68
N ARG A 97 6.17 2.53 10.73
CA ARG A 97 5.24 1.43 11.01
C ARG A 97 3.82 1.93 11.25
N LEU A 98 3.65 2.99 12.04
CA LEU A 98 2.33 3.54 12.35
C LEU A 98 1.64 4.00 11.06
N VAL A 99 2.35 4.80 10.25
CA VAL A 99 1.83 5.32 8.98
C VAL A 99 1.47 4.21 8.00
N SER A 100 2.34 3.22 7.81
CA SER A 100 2.04 2.09 6.93
C SER A 100 0.90 1.20 7.45
N THR A 101 0.70 1.12 8.77
CA THR A 101 -0.44 0.38 9.35
C THR A 101 -1.75 1.14 9.13
N VAL A 102 -1.76 2.45 9.37
CA VAL A 102 -2.92 3.32 9.10
C VAL A 102 -3.28 3.26 7.62
N PHE A 103 -2.29 3.32 6.73
CA PHE A 103 -2.50 3.14 5.29
C PHE A 103 -3.15 1.78 4.97
N ALA A 104 -2.62 0.69 5.51
CA ALA A 104 -3.16 -0.64 5.25
C ALA A 104 -4.62 -0.79 5.73
N LEU A 105 -4.94 -0.25 6.92
CA LEU A 105 -6.31 -0.26 7.45
C LEU A 105 -7.26 0.60 6.62
N ALA A 106 -6.85 1.83 6.28
CA ALA A 106 -7.64 2.73 5.44
C ALA A 106 -7.90 2.13 4.05
N PHE A 107 -6.86 1.58 3.42
CA PHE A 107 -6.99 0.88 2.14
C PHE A 107 -7.96 -0.31 2.25
N SER A 108 -7.85 -1.09 3.32
CA SER A 108 -8.73 -2.25 3.54
C SER A 108 -10.18 -1.85 3.76
N ALA A 109 -10.43 -0.76 4.48
CA ALA A 109 -11.77 -0.21 4.67
C ALA A 109 -12.38 0.27 3.34
N VAL A 110 -11.60 0.99 2.52
CA VAL A 110 -12.05 1.45 1.19
C VAL A 110 -12.36 0.28 0.28
N MET A 111 -11.47 -0.71 0.20
CA MET A 111 -11.71 -1.90 -0.63
C MET A 111 -12.89 -2.74 -0.13
N GLY A 112 -13.06 -2.85 1.20
CA GLY A 112 -14.22 -3.49 1.79
C GLY A 112 -15.52 -2.77 1.44
N TYR A 113 -15.52 -1.44 1.46
CA TYR A 113 -16.67 -0.64 1.03
C TYR A 113 -17.00 -0.87 -0.46
N VAL A 114 -16.00 -0.87 -1.34
CA VAL A 114 -16.17 -1.13 -2.77
C VAL A 114 -16.71 -2.54 -3.04
N LEU A 115 -16.32 -3.51 -2.21
CA LEU A 115 -16.84 -4.88 -2.29
C LEU A 115 -18.32 -4.99 -1.87
N VAL A 116 -18.74 -4.23 -0.85
CA VAL A 116 -20.13 -4.25 -0.35
C VAL A 116 -21.06 -3.42 -1.23
N PHE A 117 -20.56 -2.31 -1.80
CA PHE A 117 -21.29 -1.40 -2.67
C PHE A 117 -20.61 -1.34 -4.05
N PRO A 118 -20.71 -2.42 -4.85
CA PRO A 118 -20.13 -2.44 -6.19
C PRO A 118 -20.76 -1.36 -7.06
N ASP A 119 -19.95 -0.75 -7.92
CA ASP A 119 -20.37 0.32 -8.82
C ASP A 119 -21.53 -0.17 -9.71
N PRO A 120 -22.66 0.56 -9.80
CA PRO A 120 -23.77 0.20 -10.68
C PRO A 120 -23.39 0.18 -12.17
N HIS A 121 -22.27 0.79 -12.56
CA HIS A 121 -21.78 0.81 -13.94
C HIS A 121 -20.36 0.22 -14.03
N PRO A 122 -20.20 -1.11 -13.93
CA PRO A 122 -18.90 -1.73 -14.02
C PRO A 122 -18.31 -1.53 -15.42
N VAL A 123 -17.02 -1.20 -15.47
CA VAL A 123 -16.25 -1.02 -16.72
C VAL A 123 -16.26 -2.29 -17.59
N PHE A 124 -16.42 -3.46 -16.95
CA PHE A 124 -16.60 -4.74 -17.61
C PHE A 124 -17.94 -5.34 -17.17
N GLN A 125 -18.93 -5.35 -18.06
CA GLN A 125 -20.16 -6.11 -17.84
C GLN A 125 -19.84 -7.59 -18.02
N ILE A 126 -19.87 -8.33 -16.92
CA ILE A 126 -19.70 -9.78 -16.90
C ILE A 126 -21.04 -10.41 -17.32
N ALA A 127 -21.03 -11.30 -18.32
CA ALA A 127 -22.26 -11.91 -18.81
C ALA A 127 -22.87 -12.84 -17.76
N ALA A 128 -24.20 -12.94 -17.72
CA ALA A 128 -24.88 -13.83 -16.77
C ALA A 128 -24.54 -15.31 -17.05
N GLY A 129 -24.07 -16.05 -16.03
CA GLY A 129 -23.71 -17.47 -16.14
C GLY A 129 -22.51 -17.86 -15.27
N ALA A 130 -21.64 -18.74 -15.77
CA ALA A 130 -20.44 -19.24 -15.07
C ALA A 130 -19.47 -18.12 -14.63
N GLU A 131 -19.49 -16.99 -15.33
CA GLU A 131 -18.66 -15.83 -15.00
C GLU A 131 -19.11 -15.13 -13.70
N GLN A 132 -20.39 -15.19 -13.32
CA GLN A 132 -20.86 -14.64 -12.04
C GLN A 132 -20.29 -15.44 -10.86
N VAL A 133 -20.25 -16.77 -10.95
CA VAL A 133 -19.68 -17.62 -9.88
C VAL A 133 -18.18 -17.37 -9.74
N GLY A 134 -17.47 -17.20 -10.87
CA GLY A 134 -16.06 -16.78 -10.88
C GLY A 134 -15.85 -15.40 -10.26
N ALA A 135 -16.74 -14.46 -10.53
CA ALA A 135 -16.70 -13.12 -9.95
C ALA A 135 -16.92 -13.12 -8.43
N TYR A 136 -17.88 -13.90 -7.93
CA TYR A 136 -18.09 -14.07 -6.48
C TYR A 136 -16.87 -14.70 -5.80
N ALA A 137 -16.29 -15.75 -6.40
CA ALA A 137 -15.07 -16.37 -5.87
C ALA A 137 -13.90 -15.37 -5.84
N ALA A 138 -13.73 -14.57 -6.90
CA ALA A 138 -12.71 -13.52 -6.95
C ALA A 138 -12.93 -12.44 -5.89
N GLN A 139 -14.17 -12.02 -5.63
CA GLN A 139 -14.51 -11.05 -4.57
C GLN A 139 -14.18 -11.58 -3.18
N VAL A 140 -14.52 -12.85 -2.89
CA VAL A 140 -14.21 -13.48 -1.60
C VAL A 140 -12.69 -13.62 -1.41
N LEU A 141 -11.97 -14.05 -2.43
CA LEU A 141 -10.51 -14.12 -2.40
C LEU A 141 -9.87 -12.74 -2.21
N MET A 142 -10.41 -11.72 -2.86
CA MET A 142 -9.95 -10.35 -2.67
C MET A 142 -10.19 -9.87 -1.23
N ALA A 143 -11.38 -10.12 -0.67
CA ALA A 143 -11.70 -9.79 0.72
C ALA A 143 -10.74 -10.48 1.71
N ALA A 144 -10.51 -11.78 1.53
CA ALA A 144 -9.57 -12.56 2.34
C ALA A 144 -8.13 -12.02 2.21
N GLY A 145 -7.70 -11.70 0.99
CA GLY A 145 -6.38 -11.12 0.71
C GLY A 145 -6.17 -9.76 1.38
N ILE A 146 -7.20 -8.91 1.37
CA ILE A 146 -7.19 -7.59 2.02
C ILE A 146 -7.06 -7.74 3.54
N LEU A 147 -7.85 -8.64 4.14
CA LEU A 147 -7.77 -8.91 5.59
C LEU A 147 -6.41 -9.48 5.99
N ALA A 148 -5.89 -10.43 5.21
CA ALA A 148 -4.56 -10.99 5.44
C ALA A 148 -3.45 -9.93 5.32
N TYR A 149 -3.56 -9.01 4.36
CA TYR A 149 -2.64 -7.89 4.19
C TYR A 149 -2.68 -6.94 5.40
N ALA A 150 -3.88 -6.49 5.82
CA ALA A 150 -4.04 -5.62 6.98
C ALA A 150 -3.46 -6.26 8.25
N TRP A 151 -3.75 -7.55 8.46
CA TRP A 151 -3.23 -8.32 9.58
C TRP A 151 -1.71 -8.44 9.55
N ALA A 152 -1.15 -8.80 8.39
CA ALA A 152 0.30 -8.93 8.21
C ALA A 152 1.04 -7.61 8.44
N MET A 153 0.43 -6.48 8.09
CA MET A 153 1.02 -5.17 8.29
C MET A 153 0.92 -4.69 9.75
N ALA A 154 -0.22 -4.92 10.41
CA ALA A 154 -0.46 -4.48 11.79
C ALA A 154 0.25 -5.35 12.84
N LEU A 155 0.15 -6.68 12.68
CA LEU A 155 0.58 -7.67 13.67
C LEU A 155 1.76 -8.53 13.22
N GLY A 156 2.11 -8.54 11.94
CA GLY A 156 3.17 -9.40 11.41
C GLY A 156 4.57 -9.08 11.95
N ALA A 157 5.24 -10.09 12.50
CA ALA A 157 6.60 -9.97 13.05
C ALA A 157 7.62 -9.45 12.02
N LYS A 158 7.47 -9.81 10.74
CA LYS A 158 8.35 -9.36 9.66
C LYS A 158 8.23 -7.87 9.36
N ALA A 159 7.01 -7.31 9.40
CA ALA A 159 6.79 -5.88 9.26
C ALA A 159 7.35 -5.13 10.48
N ARG A 160 7.17 -5.68 11.68
CA ARG A 160 7.73 -5.13 12.92
C ARG A 160 9.25 -5.06 12.87
N ALA A 161 9.91 -6.17 12.53
CA ALA A 161 11.36 -6.24 12.41
C ALA A 161 11.89 -5.26 11.36
N TYR A 162 11.22 -5.14 10.21
CA TYR A 162 11.63 -4.23 9.13
C TYR A 162 11.73 -2.76 9.56
N PHE A 163 10.82 -2.29 10.42
CA PHE A 163 10.84 -0.92 10.94
C PHE A 163 11.60 -0.76 12.27
N ALA A 164 11.97 -1.88 12.91
CA ALA A 164 12.76 -1.88 14.14
C ALA A 164 14.28 -1.93 13.89
N ASP A 165 14.70 -2.36 12.70
CA ASP A 165 16.12 -2.39 12.25
C ASP A 165 16.68 -0.97 11.93
N ASN A 166 16.27 0.04 12.69
CA ASN A 166 16.55 1.45 12.38
C ASN A 166 17.32 2.17 13.48
#